data_AF-A0A821G0U6-F1
#
_entry.id   AF-A0A821G0U6-F1
#
_cell.length_a   1.000
_cell.length_b   1.000
_cell.length_c   1.000
_cell.angle_alpha   90.00
_cell.angle_beta   90.00
_cell.angle_gamma   90.00
#
_symmetry.space_group_name_H-M   'P 1'
#
loop_
_entity.id
_entity.type
_entity.pdbx_description
1 polymer ?
#
loop_
_entity_poly.entity_id
_entity_poly.type
_entity_poly.pdbx_seq_one_letter_code
_entity_poly.pdbx_strand_id
1 'polypeptide(L)'
;SLLTHLDDQQDLAEAWQIFTKHHRLFDTTTITIAETDTPHVICTENKPPTTSRPYPQTIEKQNATFDILQQMLKNQQIRPSFSQYSAPIL
;
A
#
# COMPACT_ATOMS: atom_id res chain seq x y z
N SER A 1 -4.83 -13.97 -16.86
CA SER A 1 -5.97 -13.65 -15.98
C SER A 1 -6.20 -14.87 -15.11
N LEU A 2 -6.64 -14.76 -13.84
CA LEU A 2 -6.79 -15.96 -12.99
C LEU A 2 -7.76 -17.00 -13.60
N LEU A 3 -8.73 -16.51 -14.38
CA LEU A 3 -9.69 -17.30 -15.15
C LEU A 3 -9.09 -18.01 -16.38
N THR A 4 -7.92 -17.60 -16.88
CA THR A 4 -7.29 -18.26 -18.05
C THR A 4 -6.50 -19.52 -17.66
N HIS A 5 -6.47 -19.87 -16.37
CA HIS A 5 -5.76 -21.03 -15.84
C HIS A 5 -6.72 -22.09 -15.25
N LEU A 6 -8.03 -21.88 -15.39
CA LEU A 6 -9.05 -22.85 -15.03
C LEU A 6 -9.53 -23.52 -16.32
N ASP A 7 -9.19 -24.79 -16.49
CA ASP A 7 -9.53 -25.57 -17.69
C ASP A 7 -10.91 -26.24 -17.58
N ASP A 8 -11.43 -26.42 -16.36
CA ASP A 8 -12.76 -26.98 -16.12
C ASP A 8 -13.84 -25.89 -16.21
N GLN A 9 -14.88 -26.15 -17.02
CA GLN A 9 -16.02 -25.24 -17.19
C GLN A 9 -16.82 -25.07 -15.90
N GLN A 10 -16.83 -26.08 -15.03
CA GLN A 10 -17.58 -26.01 -13.78
C GLN A 10 -16.89 -25.08 -12.77
N ASP A 11 -15.57 -25.19 -12.64
CA ASP A 11 -14.76 -24.31 -11.79
C ASP A 11 -14.79 -22.85 -12.27
N LEU A 12 -14.82 -22.64 -13.59
CA LEU A 12 -14.99 -21.31 -14.19
C LEU A 12 -16.32 -20.67 -13.80
N ALA A 13 -17.42 -21.43 -13.87
CA ALA A 13 -18.74 -20.94 -13.52
C ALA A 13 -18.82 -20.58 -12.02
N GLU A 14 -18.24 -21.41 -11.16
CA GLU A 14 -18.19 -21.18 -9.71
C GLU A 14 -17.32 -19.96 -9.35
N ALA A 15 -16.13 -19.85 -9.94
CA ALA A 15 -15.25 -18.69 -9.77
C ALA A 15 -15.93 -17.38 -10.19
N TRP A 16 -16.63 -17.38 -11.34
CA TRP A 16 -17.39 -16.21 -11.80
C TRP A 16 -18.51 -15.81 -10.84
N GLN A 17 -19.23 -16.77 -10.28
CA GLN A 17 -20.24 -16.48 -9.26
C GLN A 17 -19.61 -15.85 -8.01
N ILE A 18 -18.46 -16.36 -7.56
CA ILE A 18 -17.73 -15.80 -6.40
C ILE A 18 -17.28 -14.37 -6.70
N PHE A 19 -16.67 -14.11 -7.86
CA PHE A 19 -16.24 -12.77 -8.25
C PHE A 19 -17.41 -11.79 -8.36
N THR A 20 -18.55 -12.23 -8.89
CA THR A 20 -19.73 -11.36 -9.03
C THR A 20 -20.35 -11.06 -7.66
N LYS A 21 -20.50 -12.09 -6.82
CA LYS A 21 -21.07 -11.98 -5.47
C LYS A 21 -20.20 -11.11 -4.55
N HIS A 22 -18.89 -11.22 -4.69
CA HIS A 22 -17.90 -10.53 -3.86
C HIS A 22 -17.09 -9.48 -4.62
N HIS A 23 -17.66 -8.88 -5.67
CA HIS A 23 -16.94 -7.96 -6.58
C HIS A 23 -16.17 -6.87 -5.85
N ARG A 24 -16.68 -6.34 -4.73
CA ARG A 24 -16.01 -5.31 -3.92
C ARG A 24 -14.68 -5.76 -3.34
N LEU A 25 -14.48 -7.05 -3.07
CA LEU A 25 -13.23 -7.59 -2.55
C LEU A 25 -12.16 -7.73 -3.64
N PHE A 26 -12.58 -7.77 -4.91
CA PHE A 26 -11.73 -8.01 -6.07
C PHE A 26 -11.71 -6.81 -7.03
N ASP A 27 -12.29 -5.69 -6.62
CA ASP A 27 -12.31 -4.47 -7.43
C ASP A 27 -10.93 -3.85 -7.44
N THR A 28 -10.21 -4.03 -8.55
CA THR A 28 -8.89 -3.43 -8.76
C THR A 28 -8.97 -2.01 -9.33
N THR A 29 -10.17 -1.50 -9.61
CA THR A 29 -10.35 -0.14 -10.14
C THR A 29 -10.32 0.92 -9.05
N THR A 30 -10.56 0.51 -7.81
CA THR A 30 -10.49 1.37 -6.63
C THR A 30 -9.30 0.99 -5.77
N ILE A 31 -8.63 1.99 -5.19
CA ILE A 31 -7.56 1.74 -4.23
C ILE A 31 -8.23 1.27 -2.94
N THR A 32 -8.20 -0.05 -2.69
CA THR A 32 -8.67 -0.59 -1.42
C THR A 32 -7.61 -0.35 -0.34
N ILE A 33 -7.84 0.63 0.53
CA ILE A 33 -7.08 0.76 1.76
C ILE A 33 -7.72 -0.19 2.77
N ALA A 34 -6.94 -1.12 3.31
CA ALA A 34 -7.44 -2.00 4.37
C ALA A 34 -7.73 -1.17 5.62
N GLU A 35 -9.01 -0.98 5.94
CA GLU A 35 -9.46 -0.37 7.18
C GLU A 35 -9.53 -1.45 8.25
N THR A 36 -8.44 -1.62 9.00
CA THR A 36 -8.40 -2.49 10.18
C THR A 36 -8.77 -1.70 11.43
N ASP A 37 -9.80 -2.13 12.16
CA ASP A 37 -10.26 -1.45 13.39
C ASP A 37 -9.20 -1.38 14.49
N THR A 38 -8.23 -2.30 14.49
CA THR A 38 -7.17 -2.37 15.50
C THR A 38 -5.90 -1.70 14.99
N PRO A 39 -5.43 -0.60 15.62
CA PRO A 39 -4.17 0.01 15.25
C PRO A 39 -3.01 -0.92 15.61
N HIS A 40 -2.09 -1.13 14.66
CA HIS A 40 -0.85 -1.84 14.92
C HIS A 40 0.03 -1.04 15.89
N VAL A 41 0.50 -1.67 16.96
CA VAL A 41 1.46 -1.07 17.91
C VAL A 41 2.86 -1.55 17.55
N ILE A 42 3.74 -0.61 17.21
CA ILE A 42 5.16 -0.88 17.01
C ILE A 42 5.85 -0.77 18.37
N CYS A 43 6.36 -1.88 18.88
CA CYS A 43 7.14 -1.90 20.12
C CYS A 43 8.52 -1.27 19.87
N THR A 44 8.63 0.03 20.07
CA THR A 44 9.94 0.66 20.23
C THR A 44 10.50 0.19 21.57
N GLU A 45 11.54 -0.64 21.54
CA GLU A 45 12.32 -0.96 22.75
C GLU A 45 12.82 0.35 23.42
N ASN A 46 13.37 0.28 24.64
CA ASN A 46 13.98 1.45 25.34
C ASN A 46 15.31 1.91 24.69
N LYS A 47 15.36 1.97 23.35
CA LYS A 47 16.47 2.48 22.56
C LYS A 47 16.17 3.92 22.12
N PRO A 48 17.20 4.77 21.99
CA PRO A 48 17.00 6.10 21.46
C PRO A 48 16.48 6.04 20.01
N PRO A 49 15.72 7.04 19.56
CA PRO A 49 15.19 7.06 18.21
C PRO A 49 16.31 7.14 17.18
N THR A 50 16.21 6.35 16.12
CA THR A 50 17.16 6.39 15.00
C THR A 50 16.82 7.53 14.06
N THR A 51 17.78 8.45 13.87
CA THR A 51 17.69 9.54 12.91
C THR A 51 18.79 9.44 11.86
N SER A 52 18.40 9.32 10.61
CA SER A 52 19.33 9.28 9.48
C SER A 52 19.05 10.42 8.51
N ARG A 53 20.13 10.96 7.92
CA ARG A 53 20.02 12.01 6.90
C ARG A 53 19.52 11.40 5.58
N PRO A 54 18.67 12.11 4.81
CA PRO A 54 18.30 11.70 3.46
C PRO A 54 19.52 11.49 2.58
N TYR A 55 19.50 10.44 1.74
CA TYR A 55 20.53 10.27 0.72
C TYR A 55 20.39 11.32 -0.38
N PRO A 56 21.49 11.75 -1.02
CA PRO A 56 21.41 12.54 -2.23
C PRO A 56 20.64 11.77 -3.32
N GLN A 57 19.62 12.40 -3.90
CA GLN A 57 18.78 11.82 -4.94
C GLN A 57 18.93 12.62 -6.24
N THR A 58 18.89 11.95 -7.38
CA THR A 58 18.85 12.61 -8.70
C THR A 58 17.51 13.34 -8.89
N ILE A 59 17.48 14.34 -9.78
CA ILE A 59 16.25 15.10 -10.07
C ILE A 59 15.12 14.18 -10.55
N GLU A 60 15.43 13.19 -11.40
CA GLU A 60 14.46 12.21 -11.89
C GLU A 60 13.83 11.42 -10.75
N LYS A 61 14.63 10.92 -9.80
CA LYS A 61 14.14 10.21 -8.64
C LYS A 61 13.31 11.09 -7.71
N GLN A 62 13.71 12.36 -7.52
CA GLN A 62 12.95 13.32 -6.72
C GLN A 62 11.55 13.56 -7.30
N ASN A 63 11.45 13.75 -8.62
CA ASN A 63 10.16 13.95 -9.29
C ASN A 63 9.26 12.71 -9.18
N ALA A 64 9.81 11.52 -9.47
CA ALA A 64 9.05 10.27 -9.32
C ALA A 64 8.57 10.05 -7.88
N THR A 65 9.44 10.32 -6.90
CA THR A 65 9.09 10.21 -5.48
C THR A 65 8.00 11.22 -5.09
N PHE A 66 8.09 12.45 -5.61
CA PHE A 66 7.10 13.49 -5.35
C PHE A 66 5.70 13.07 -5.82
N ASP A 67 5.57 12.55 -7.05
CA ASP A 67 4.28 12.12 -7.59
C ASP A 67 3.64 11.00 -6.75
N ILE A 68 4.44 10.04 -6.31
CA ILE A 68 4.00 8.96 -5.42
C ILE A 68 3.54 9.54 -4.07
N LEU A 69 4.33 10.41 -3.46
CA LEU A 69 3.98 11.03 -2.17
C LEU A 69 2.68 11.85 -2.25
N GLN A 70 2.44 12.56 -3.35
CA GLN A 70 1.20 13.30 -3.57
C GLN A 70 -0.01 12.36 -3.61
N GLN A 71 0.10 11.22 -4.29
CA GLN A 71 -0.97 10.21 -4.31
C GLN A 71 -1.21 9.63 -2.92
N MET A 72 -0.15 9.29 -2.17
CA MET A 72 -0.27 8.75 -0.82
C MET A 72 -0.89 9.76 0.16
N LEU A 73 -0.56 11.05 0.04
CA LEU A 73 -1.16 12.14 0.82
C LEU A 73 -2.65 12.29 0.49
N LYS A 74 -3.00 12.31 -0.81
CA LYS A 74 -4.41 12.39 -1.27
C LYS A 74 -5.24 11.23 -0.75
N ASN A 75 -4.65 10.03 -0.73
CA ASN A 75 -5.28 8.81 -0.25
C ASN A 75 -5.22 8.64 1.27
N GLN A 76 -4.69 9.63 2.02
CA GLN A 76 -4.56 9.60 3.47
C GLN A 76 -3.71 8.42 4.03
N GLN A 77 -2.83 7.86 3.20
CA GLN A 77 -1.92 6.77 3.59
C GLN A 77 -0.73 7.28 4.43
N ILE A 78 -0.34 8.54 4.21
CA ILE A 78 0.70 9.23 4.99
C ILE A 78 0.21 10.60 5.42
N ARG A 79 0.85 11.16 6.44
CA ARG A 79 0.59 12.53 6.92
C ARG A 79 1.89 13.21 7.35
N PRO A 80 1.97 14.55 7.32
CA PRO A 80 3.06 15.27 7.96
C PRO A 80 3.16 14.93 9.46
N SER A 81 4.38 14.81 9.97
CA SER A 81 4.62 14.59 11.40
C SER A 81 5.96 15.18 11.83
N PHE A 82 6.05 15.55 13.10
CA PHE A 82 7.31 15.90 13.76
C PHE A 82 7.78 14.67 14.54
N SER A 83 8.50 13.78 13.85
CA SER A 83 8.98 12.52 14.41
C SER A 83 10.44 12.63 14.84
N GLN A 84 10.77 12.05 16.00
CA GLN A 84 12.17 11.83 16.38
C GLN A 84 12.80 10.67 15.60
N TYR A 85 12.00 9.81 14.97
CA TYR A 85 12.48 8.75 14.09
C TYR A 85 12.49 9.23 12.64
N SER A 86 13.62 9.08 11.96
CA SER A 86 13.75 9.39 10.53
C SER A 86 14.62 8.38 9.80
N ALA A 87 14.13 7.87 8.68
CA ALA A 87 14.85 6.97 7.79
C ALA A 87 14.83 7.53 6.35
N PRO A 88 15.94 7.43 5.60
CA PRO A 88 16.02 7.93 4.24
C PRO A 88 15.26 7.02 3.26
N ILE A 89 14.70 7.64 2.22
CA ILE A 89 14.12 6.94 1.06
C ILE A 89 15.26 6.56 0.10
N LEU A 90 15.20 5.36 -0.49
CA LEU A 90 16.21 4.78 -1.39
C LEU A 90 15.95 5.10 -2.87
#